data_AF-A0A9P8PIS6-F1
#
_entry.id   AF-A0A9P8PIS6-F1
#
_cell.length_a   1.000
_cell.length_b   1.000
_cell.length_c   1.000
_cell.angle_alpha   90.00
_cell.angle_beta   90.00
_cell.angle_gamma   90.00
#
_symmetry.space_group_name_H-M   'P 1'
#
loop_
_entity.id
_entity.type
_entity.pdbx_description
1 polymer ?
#
loop_
_entity_poly.entity_id
_entity_poly.type
_entity_poly.pdbx_seq_one_letter_code
_entity_poly.pdbx_strand_id
1 'polypeptide(L)'
;MAKQTSTKRKSKNPSLAQQKAAQAQVEAAQAHLHQDEIGGIHDEADVMSFRGIALQRFIFNQELLENVTDKWIHTNSIIPSRPFTNINTSKNSINEIKGELYFGNIKLMKQKLEQLELEIKQLEENNDKEINNILKPNKLLSTSLEELSNINTTQYHSVQEQLKKLESDYTSTVNKKTVSKTYIIRSIPSINNNTSEAPPTYWEDLRKTKEEQAAREAAELQAKEAALQAEKDAQERERLQAQQAIPQSHSDQDTNDLVITDSFIQHDSENYVDQNGFGNEDINMIDDVGFGLHGGLDDQDFLSQI
;
A
#
# COMPACT_ATOMS: atom_id res chain seq x y z
N MET A 1 61.43 41.40 12.73
CA MET A 1 61.17 41.68 14.16
C MET A 1 59.81 41.11 14.53
N ALA A 2 59.63 40.58 15.74
CA ALA A 2 58.37 40.00 16.18
C ALA A 2 57.52 40.99 17.01
N LYS A 3 56.21 40.74 17.08
CA LYS A 3 55.32 41.20 18.18
C LYS A 3 54.18 40.19 18.35
N GLN A 4 54.13 39.58 19.53
CA GLN A 4 53.10 38.60 19.91
C GLN A 4 51.84 39.33 20.40
N THR A 5 50.65 38.78 20.10
CA THR A 5 49.37 39.23 20.67
C THR A 5 48.81 38.15 21.59
N SER A 6 48.58 38.47 22.86
CA SER A 6 48.20 37.49 23.89
C SER A 6 46.69 37.50 24.18
N THR A 7 46.04 36.35 23.97
CA THR A 7 44.61 36.15 24.21
C THR A 7 44.33 35.79 25.67
N LYS A 8 44.10 36.81 26.52
CA LYS A 8 43.65 36.59 27.91
C LYS A 8 42.20 36.09 27.95
N ARG A 9 41.99 34.79 28.21
CA ARG A 9 40.69 34.25 28.62
C ARG A 9 40.28 34.86 29.97
N LYS A 10 39.11 35.50 30.06
CA LYS A 10 38.46 35.87 31.32
C LYS A 10 37.52 34.75 31.75
N SER A 11 37.71 34.18 32.93
CA SER A 11 36.67 33.38 33.61
C SER A 11 35.52 34.31 34.01
N LYS A 12 34.27 33.85 33.82
CA LYS A 12 33.08 34.46 34.44
C LYS A 12 32.73 33.64 35.68
N ASN A 13 32.61 34.30 36.84
CA ASN A 13 32.13 33.64 38.05
C ASN A 13 30.62 33.34 37.90
N PRO A 14 30.15 32.08 38.07
CA PRO A 14 28.77 31.72 37.80
C PRO A 14 27.77 32.25 38.84
N SER A 15 28.22 32.49 40.08
CA SER A 15 27.36 32.88 41.22
C SER A 15 26.55 34.16 40.98
N LEU A 16 27.15 35.18 40.35
CA LEU A 16 26.48 36.45 40.09
C LEU A 16 25.36 36.33 39.03
N ALA A 17 25.43 35.32 38.15
CA ALA A 17 24.39 35.05 37.17
C ALA A 17 23.18 34.38 37.83
N GLN A 18 23.40 33.40 38.71
CA GLN A 18 22.32 32.72 39.45
C GLN A 18 21.55 33.67 40.37
N GLN A 19 22.24 34.59 41.08
CA GLN A 19 21.53 35.57 41.93
C GLN A 19 20.61 36.51 41.12
N LYS A 20 21.04 36.95 39.93
CA LYS A 20 20.19 37.78 39.05
C LYS A 20 19.02 37.00 38.46
N ALA A 21 19.21 35.72 38.11
CA ALA A 21 18.11 34.87 37.66
C ALA A 21 17.06 34.67 38.75
N ALA A 22 17.48 34.45 40.00
CA ALA A 22 16.58 34.29 41.14
C ALA A 22 15.75 35.56 41.43
N GLN A 23 16.35 36.75 41.39
CA GLN A 23 15.60 38.01 41.57
C GLN A 23 14.58 38.23 40.44
N ALA A 24 14.98 38.01 39.18
CA ALA A 24 14.08 38.16 38.03
C ALA A 24 12.87 37.20 38.09
N GLN A 25 13.04 36.00 38.65
CA GLN A 25 11.93 35.06 38.88
C GLN A 25 10.95 35.54 39.95
N VAL A 26 11.42 36.24 41.00
CA VAL A 26 10.54 36.80 42.05
C VAL A 26 9.78 38.02 41.53
N GLU A 27 10.42 38.93 40.79
CA GLU A 27 9.73 40.06 40.16
C GLU A 27 8.70 39.60 39.11
N ALA A 28 9.01 38.57 38.30
CA ALA A 28 8.05 37.99 37.37
C ALA A 28 6.85 37.34 38.08
N ALA A 29 7.07 36.63 39.20
CA ALA A 29 5.98 36.04 39.98
C ALA A 29 5.06 37.12 40.60
N GLN A 30 5.62 38.23 41.09
CA GLN A 30 4.83 39.35 41.61
C GLN A 30 4.08 40.12 40.51
N ALA A 31 4.69 40.26 39.32
CA ALA A 31 4.03 40.87 38.17
C ALA A 31 2.81 40.05 37.69
N HIS A 32 2.90 38.72 37.67
CA HIS A 32 1.76 37.86 37.35
C HIS A 32 0.62 38.01 38.36
N LEU A 33 0.92 37.95 39.67
CA LEU A 33 -0.11 38.05 40.73
C LEU A 33 -0.94 39.34 40.66
N HIS A 34 -0.33 40.47 40.29
CA HIS A 34 -1.06 41.75 40.14
C HIS A 34 -1.75 41.95 38.78
N GLN A 35 -1.51 41.10 37.77
CA GLN A 35 -2.31 41.15 36.54
C GLN A 35 -3.71 40.55 36.74
N ASP A 36 -3.81 39.48 37.54
CA ASP A 36 -5.09 38.79 37.78
C ASP A 36 -6.08 39.65 38.59
N GLU A 37 -5.61 40.46 39.55
CA GLU A 37 -6.44 41.34 40.39
C GLU A 37 -7.15 42.47 39.62
N ILE A 38 -6.61 42.89 38.47
CA ILE A 38 -7.10 44.04 37.68
C ILE A 38 -7.74 43.60 36.35
N GLY A 39 -7.34 42.43 35.83
CA GLY A 39 -7.85 41.87 34.58
C GLY A 39 -8.95 40.81 34.72
N GLY A 40 -9.35 40.45 35.96
CA GLY A 40 -10.39 39.46 36.21
C GLY A 40 -11.74 39.82 35.60
N ILE A 41 -12.07 39.21 34.46
CA ILE A 41 -13.41 39.30 33.87
C ILE A 41 -14.34 38.41 34.71
N HIS A 42 -14.97 39.04 35.70
CA HIS A 42 -16.09 38.48 36.45
C HIS A 42 -17.16 37.94 35.50
N ASP A 43 -17.70 36.76 35.81
CA ASP A 43 -18.74 36.14 34.99
C ASP A 43 -20.11 36.79 35.19
N GLU A 44 -21.11 36.32 34.44
CA GLU A 44 -22.48 36.86 34.54
C GLU A 44 -23.14 36.61 35.91
N ALA A 45 -22.60 35.72 36.74
CA ALA A 45 -23.10 35.44 38.10
C ALA A 45 -22.53 36.42 39.12
N ASP A 46 -21.22 36.70 39.09
CA ASP A 46 -20.55 37.67 39.96
C ASP A 46 -21.12 39.10 39.80
N VAL A 47 -21.56 39.46 38.58
CA VAL A 47 -22.08 40.80 38.26
C VAL A 47 -23.60 40.94 38.56
N MET A 48 -24.28 39.91 39.08
CA MET A 48 -25.74 39.94 39.28
C MET A 48 -26.21 40.94 40.35
N SER A 49 -26.84 42.03 39.90
CA SER A 49 -27.51 42.98 40.81
C SER A 49 -28.80 42.38 41.37
N PHE A 50 -28.73 41.83 42.59
CA PHE A 50 -29.90 41.35 43.35
C PHE A 50 -31.04 42.39 43.42
N ARG A 51 -30.72 43.69 43.51
CA ARG A 51 -31.71 44.77 43.51
C ARG A 51 -32.44 44.91 42.17
N GLY A 52 -31.74 44.76 41.06
CA GLY A 52 -32.33 44.76 39.72
C GLY A 52 -33.27 43.58 39.52
N ILE A 53 -32.80 42.37 39.87
CA ILE A 53 -33.58 41.12 39.77
C ILE A 53 -34.82 41.18 40.67
N ALA A 54 -34.70 41.70 41.90
CA ALA A 54 -35.83 41.85 42.81
C ALA A 54 -36.87 42.86 42.29
N LEU A 55 -36.43 43.99 41.73
CA LEU A 55 -37.33 45.00 41.15
C LEU A 55 -38.05 44.45 39.90
N GLN A 56 -37.33 43.76 39.01
CA GLN A 56 -37.91 43.13 37.82
C GLN A 56 -38.97 42.08 38.21
N ARG A 57 -38.68 41.23 39.21
CA ARG A 57 -39.66 40.26 39.74
C ARG A 57 -40.86 40.94 40.38
N PHE A 58 -40.67 42.04 41.11
CA PHE A 58 -41.78 42.79 41.71
C PHE A 58 -42.73 43.35 40.64
N ILE A 59 -42.18 44.02 39.62
CA ILE A 59 -42.96 44.57 38.50
C ILE A 59 -43.68 43.46 37.73
N PHE A 60 -42.97 42.40 37.33
CA PHE A 60 -43.55 41.28 36.58
C PHE A 60 -44.63 40.53 37.36
N ASN A 61 -44.47 40.36 38.68
CA ASN A 61 -45.51 39.76 39.51
C ASN A 61 -46.76 40.66 39.62
N GLN A 62 -46.58 41.98 39.69
CA GLN A 62 -47.71 42.94 39.68
C GLN A 62 -48.44 42.90 38.33
N GLU A 63 -47.71 42.92 37.22
CA GLU A 63 -48.29 42.76 35.87
C GLU A 63 -49.05 41.44 35.73
N LEU A 64 -48.50 40.32 36.24
CA LEU A 64 -49.19 39.01 36.22
C LEU A 64 -50.47 39.01 37.07
N LEU A 65 -50.48 39.68 38.22
CA LEU A 65 -51.69 39.81 39.03
C LEU A 65 -52.77 40.61 38.31
N GLU A 66 -52.44 41.80 37.79
CA GLU A 66 -53.35 42.65 37.00
C GLU A 66 -53.89 41.92 35.76
N ASN A 67 -53.06 41.11 35.10
CA ASN A 67 -53.48 40.27 33.98
C ASN A 67 -54.53 39.19 34.35
N VAL A 68 -54.63 38.82 35.63
CA VAL A 68 -55.56 37.78 36.14
C VAL A 68 -56.75 38.37 36.88
N THR A 69 -56.59 39.49 37.60
CA THR A 69 -57.67 40.12 38.39
C THR A 69 -58.47 41.15 37.61
N ASP A 70 -57.81 41.97 36.80
CA ASP A 70 -58.41 43.19 36.24
C ASP A 70 -58.92 42.96 34.81
N LYS A 71 -58.47 41.89 34.16
CA LYS A 71 -58.91 41.49 32.82
C LYS A 71 -60.09 40.52 32.92
N TRP A 72 -61.30 41.07 32.83
CA TRP A 72 -62.58 40.36 32.85
C TRP A 72 -62.82 39.53 31.56
N ILE A 73 -61.94 38.56 31.30
CA ILE A 73 -61.98 37.64 30.16
C ILE A 73 -62.34 36.26 30.69
N HIS A 74 -63.50 35.73 30.30
CA HIS A 74 -63.84 34.33 30.60
C HIS A 74 -62.79 33.38 29.99
N THR A 75 -62.42 32.34 30.73
CA THR A 75 -61.44 31.32 30.28
C THR A 75 -61.81 30.70 28.93
N ASN A 76 -63.09 30.47 28.68
CA ASN A 76 -63.61 29.96 27.40
C ASN A 76 -63.42 30.93 26.21
N SER A 77 -63.17 32.22 26.47
CA SER A 77 -62.88 33.26 25.48
C SER A 77 -61.37 33.45 25.23
N ILE A 78 -60.50 32.77 25.98
CA ILE A 78 -59.06 32.81 25.78
C ILE A 78 -58.73 31.94 24.57
N ILE A 79 -58.54 32.58 23.41
CA ILE A 79 -58.07 31.90 22.20
C ILE A 79 -56.63 31.42 22.45
N PRO A 80 -56.33 30.10 22.36
CA PRO A 80 -54.98 29.61 22.54
C PRO A 80 -54.05 30.17 21.46
N SER A 81 -52.80 30.45 21.83
CA SER A 81 -51.76 30.81 20.87
C SER A 81 -51.60 29.71 19.83
N ARG A 82 -51.35 30.09 18.57
CA ARG A 82 -51.08 29.10 17.51
C ARG A 82 -49.77 28.38 17.86
N PRO A 83 -49.72 27.03 17.83
CA PRO A 83 -48.52 26.28 18.21
C PRO A 83 -47.34 26.52 17.27
N PHE A 84 -47.63 26.99 16.06
CA PHE A 84 -46.64 27.48 15.11
C PHE A 84 -46.98 28.91 14.71
N THR A 85 -45.96 29.75 14.63
CA THR A 85 -46.06 31.05 13.96
C THR A 85 -46.22 30.80 12.46
N ASN A 86 -47.13 31.53 11.81
CA ASN A 86 -47.12 31.64 10.37
C ASN A 86 -45.90 32.49 9.98
N ILE A 87 -44.75 31.84 9.79
CA ILE A 87 -43.62 32.47 9.11
C ILE A 87 -44.10 32.75 7.68
N ASN A 88 -44.43 34.01 7.41
CA ASN A 88 -44.92 34.48 6.11
C ASN A 88 -43.77 34.54 5.11
N THR A 89 -43.27 33.36 4.73
CA THR A 89 -42.40 33.19 3.59
C THR A 89 -43.12 33.71 2.34
N SER A 90 -42.56 34.73 1.70
CA SER A 90 -43.08 35.27 0.42
C SER A 90 -43.13 34.21 -0.70
N LYS A 91 -42.34 33.14 -0.53
CA LYS A 91 -42.17 32.01 -1.45
C LYS A 91 -43.19 30.90 -1.18
N ASN A 92 -43.80 30.40 -2.25
CA ASN A 92 -44.86 29.38 -2.22
C ASN A 92 -44.35 27.93 -2.47
N SER A 93 -43.03 27.78 -2.52
CA SER A 93 -42.28 26.70 -3.17
C SER A 93 -41.10 26.29 -2.28
N ILE A 94 -41.07 25.02 -1.85
CA ILE A 94 -40.04 24.52 -0.95
C ILE A 94 -38.61 24.71 -1.50
N ASN A 95 -38.41 24.50 -2.80
CA ASN A 95 -37.09 24.57 -3.47
C ASN A 95 -36.43 25.95 -3.45
N GLU A 96 -37.20 27.03 -3.22
CA GLU A 96 -36.65 28.38 -3.17
C GLU A 96 -36.26 28.83 -1.75
N ILE A 97 -36.55 28.00 -0.74
CA ILE A 97 -36.37 28.31 0.67
C ILE A 97 -35.13 27.58 1.16
N LYS A 98 -34.12 28.35 1.60
CA LYS A 98 -32.88 27.79 2.15
C LYS A 98 -33.07 27.42 3.61
N GLY A 99 -32.65 26.23 4.00
CA GLY A 99 -32.71 25.74 5.38
C GLY A 99 -34.13 25.55 5.91
N GLU A 100 -34.26 25.65 7.23
CA GLU A 100 -35.44 25.21 7.98
C GLU A 100 -36.63 26.19 7.98
N LEU A 101 -36.57 27.26 7.17
CA LEU A 101 -37.58 28.32 7.07
C LEU A 101 -38.98 27.87 6.56
N TYR A 102 -39.18 26.57 6.34
CA TYR A 102 -40.47 25.97 6.01
C TYR A 102 -41.25 25.49 7.24
N PHE A 103 -40.63 25.35 8.42
CA PHE A 103 -41.34 24.94 9.63
C PHE A 103 -42.40 25.98 10.03
N GLY A 104 -43.52 25.47 10.56
CA GLY A 104 -44.71 26.26 10.89
C GLY A 104 -45.60 26.61 9.68
N ASN A 105 -45.08 26.58 8.46
CA ASN A 105 -45.90 26.71 7.25
C ASN A 105 -46.34 25.32 6.74
N ILE A 106 -47.52 24.87 7.17
CA ILE A 106 -48.10 23.55 6.87
C ILE A 106 -48.10 23.23 5.35
N LYS A 107 -48.27 24.24 4.48
CA LYS A 107 -48.25 24.04 3.02
C LYS A 107 -46.86 23.64 2.51
N LEU A 108 -45.82 24.29 3.03
CA LEU A 108 -44.43 23.99 2.67
C LEU A 108 -43.94 22.69 3.30
N MET A 109 -44.33 22.41 4.55
CA MET A 109 -44.05 21.13 5.21
C MET A 109 -44.63 19.94 4.41
N LYS A 110 -45.84 20.07 3.85
CA LYS A 110 -46.42 19.07 2.95
C LYS A 110 -45.63 18.90 1.65
N GLN A 111 -45.20 20.00 1.01
CA GLN A 111 -44.33 19.93 -0.18
C GLN A 111 -43.00 19.23 0.11
N LYS A 112 -42.38 19.46 1.29
CA LYS A 112 -41.14 18.77 1.65
C LYS A 112 -41.36 17.28 1.92
N LEU A 113 -42.48 16.92 2.54
CA LEU A 113 -42.87 15.52 2.77
C LEU A 113 -43.06 14.79 1.42
N GLU A 114 -43.81 15.37 0.49
CA GLU A 114 -44.00 14.84 -0.87
C GLU A 114 -42.68 14.70 -1.64
N GLN A 115 -41.78 15.68 -1.52
CA GLN A 115 -40.42 15.59 -2.10
C GLN A 115 -39.62 14.42 -1.50
N LEU A 116 -39.67 14.21 -0.18
CA LEU A 116 -38.97 13.12 0.50
C LEU A 116 -39.57 11.75 0.14
N GLU A 117 -40.88 11.63 -0.03
CA GLU A 117 -41.50 10.40 -0.53
C GLU A 117 -41.07 10.03 -1.96
N LEU A 118 -40.85 11.02 -2.82
CA LEU A 118 -40.33 10.81 -4.17
C LEU A 118 -38.85 10.42 -4.15
N GLU A 119 -38.06 11.04 -3.26
CA GLU A 119 -36.63 10.75 -3.04
C GLU A 119 -36.45 9.31 -2.53
N ILE A 120 -37.25 8.87 -1.55
CA ILE A 120 -37.27 7.49 -1.03
C ILE A 120 -37.59 6.49 -2.15
N LYS A 121 -38.64 6.72 -2.94
CA LYS A 121 -39.03 5.81 -4.05
C LYS A 121 -37.93 5.70 -5.12
N GLN A 122 -37.22 6.79 -5.41
CA GLN A 122 -36.07 6.78 -6.32
C GLN A 122 -34.89 5.99 -5.75
N LEU A 123 -34.63 6.09 -4.45
CA LEU A 123 -33.60 5.31 -3.77
C LEU A 123 -33.95 3.82 -3.74
N GLU A 124 -35.20 3.45 -3.43
CA GLU A 124 -35.70 2.06 -3.50
C GLU A 124 -35.52 1.49 -4.91
N GLU A 125 -36.04 2.19 -5.93
CA GLU A 125 -35.90 1.79 -7.33
C GLU A 125 -34.44 1.62 -7.79
N ASN A 126 -33.53 2.49 -7.35
CA ASN A 126 -32.13 2.44 -7.76
C ASN A 126 -31.37 1.34 -7.03
N ASN A 127 -31.62 1.16 -5.72
CA ASN A 127 -31.07 0.07 -4.94
C ASN A 127 -31.50 -1.29 -5.51
N ASP A 128 -32.77 -1.46 -5.89
CA ASP A 128 -33.25 -2.66 -6.58
C ASP A 128 -32.50 -2.91 -7.91
N LYS A 129 -32.22 -1.87 -8.71
CA LYS A 129 -31.48 -1.99 -9.98
C LYS A 129 -30.02 -2.39 -9.74
N GLU A 130 -29.36 -1.83 -8.72
CA GLU A 130 -27.98 -2.15 -8.35
C GLU A 130 -27.86 -3.56 -7.75
N ILE A 131 -28.70 -3.90 -6.77
CA ILE A 131 -28.79 -5.25 -6.17
C ILE A 131 -29.02 -6.29 -7.26
N ASN A 132 -29.98 -6.07 -8.18
CA ASN A 132 -30.21 -7.02 -9.28
C ASN A 132 -29.03 -7.11 -10.25
N ASN A 133 -28.25 -6.05 -10.47
CA ASN A 133 -27.06 -6.11 -11.33
C ASN A 133 -25.89 -6.83 -10.66
N ILE A 134 -25.70 -6.67 -9.35
CA ILE A 134 -24.70 -7.40 -8.55
C ILE A 134 -25.07 -8.89 -8.40
N LEU A 135 -26.36 -9.20 -8.24
CA LEU A 135 -26.84 -10.57 -8.06
C LEU A 135 -26.93 -11.38 -9.36
N LYS A 136 -27.14 -10.78 -10.54
CA LYS A 136 -27.19 -11.51 -11.83
C LYS A 136 -26.02 -12.49 -12.07
N PRO A 137 -24.72 -12.08 -11.98
CA PRO A 137 -23.60 -13.00 -12.18
C PRO A 137 -23.54 -14.08 -11.09
N ASN A 138 -23.79 -13.72 -9.82
CA ASN A 138 -23.79 -14.67 -8.71
C ASN A 138 -24.96 -15.67 -8.80
N LYS A 139 -26.10 -15.27 -9.37
CA LYS A 139 -27.25 -16.16 -9.56
C LYS A 139 -26.98 -17.23 -10.61
N LEU A 140 -26.25 -16.92 -11.68
CA LEU A 140 -25.80 -17.92 -12.66
C LEU A 140 -24.83 -18.92 -12.01
N LEU A 141 -23.92 -18.44 -11.17
CA LEU A 141 -23.02 -19.31 -10.38
C LEU A 141 -23.79 -20.16 -9.36
N SER A 142 -24.77 -19.62 -8.64
CA SER A 142 -25.55 -20.39 -7.66
C SER A 142 -26.42 -21.45 -8.34
N THR A 143 -27.13 -21.12 -9.42
CA THR A 143 -27.96 -22.11 -10.13
C THR A 143 -27.13 -23.16 -10.83
N SER A 144 -25.96 -22.83 -11.39
CA SER A 144 -25.08 -23.84 -11.98
C SER A 144 -24.42 -24.74 -10.93
N LEU A 145 -24.05 -24.20 -9.76
CA LEU A 145 -23.52 -25.00 -8.65
C LEU A 145 -24.60 -25.90 -8.02
N GLU A 146 -25.86 -25.47 -8.02
CA GLU A 146 -27.02 -26.28 -7.63
C GLU A 146 -27.39 -27.34 -8.69
N GLU A 147 -27.32 -27.02 -9.99
CA GLU A 147 -27.46 -28.02 -11.05
C GLU A 147 -26.35 -29.08 -11.00
N LEU A 148 -25.11 -28.69 -10.66
CA LEU A 148 -23.97 -29.60 -10.50
C LEU A 148 -24.03 -30.45 -9.23
N SER A 149 -24.48 -29.89 -8.09
CA SER A 149 -24.54 -30.63 -6.82
C SER A 149 -25.62 -31.71 -6.79
N ASN A 150 -26.69 -31.52 -7.57
CA ASN A 150 -27.77 -32.50 -7.74
C ASN A 150 -27.42 -33.64 -8.73
N ILE A 151 -26.24 -33.63 -9.37
CA ILE A 151 -25.84 -34.72 -10.28
C ILE A 151 -25.37 -35.93 -9.48
N ASN A 152 -26.12 -37.04 -9.59
CA ASN A 152 -25.71 -38.31 -9.03
C ASN A 152 -24.45 -38.83 -9.76
N THR A 153 -23.31 -38.83 -9.06
CA THR A 153 -21.97 -39.09 -9.60
C THR A 153 -21.79 -40.50 -10.21
N THR A 154 -22.77 -41.38 -10.02
CA THR A 154 -22.77 -42.73 -10.60
C THR A 154 -23.00 -42.80 -12.12
N GLN A 155 -23.49 -41.73 -12.76
CA GLN A 155 -23.72 -41.70 -14.23
C GLN A 155 -22.82 -40.69 -14.96
N TYR A 156 -21.62 -41.13 -15.34
CA TYR A 156 -20.61 -40.35 -16.07
C TYR A 156 -21.14 -39.66 -17.35
N HIS A 157 -22.09 -40.26 -18.08
CA HIS A 157 -22.66 -39.69 -19.30
C HIS A 157 -23.54 -38.44 -19.01
N SER A 158 -24.32 -38.47 -17.92
CA SER A 158 -25.13 -37.33 -17.46
C SER A 158 -24.22 -36.14 -17.12
N VAL A 159 -23.13 -36.39 -16.39
CA VAL A 159 -22.13 -35.38 -16.02
C VAL A 159 -21.56 -34.69 -17.27
N GLN A 160 -21.23 -35.43 -18.33
CA GLN A 160 -20.72 -34.83 -19.57
C GLN A 160 -21.75 -33.98 -20.33
N GLU A 161 -23.02 -34.37 -20.34
CA GLU A 161 -24.08 -33.60 -21.01
C GLU A 161 -24.43 -32.33 -20.24
N GLN A 162 -24.49 -32.41 -18.91
CA GLN A 162 -24.73 -31.26 -18.04
C GLN A 162 -23.53 -30.30 -18.03
N LEU A 163 -22.29 -30.79 -18.11
CA LEU A 163 -21.11 -29.94 -18.34
C LEU A 163 -21.17 -29.22 -19.69
N LYS A 164 -21.57 -29.89 -20.77
CA LYS A 164 -21.71 -29.24 -22.10
C LYS A 164 -22.80 -28.17 -22.11
N LYS A 165 -23.93 -28.41 -21.42
CA LYS A 165 -24.98 -27.41 -21.21
C LYS A 165 -24.42 -26.21 -20.42
N LEU A 166 -23.71 -26.45 -19.33
CA LEU A 166 -23.10 -25.37 -18.54
C LEU A 166 -22.05 -24.59 -19.35
N GLU A 167 -21.26 -25.26 -20.19
CA GLU A 167 -20.35 -24.59 -21.14
C GLU A 167 -21.12 -23.76 -22.18
N SER A 168 -22.24 -24.21 -22.74
CA SER A 168 -23.06 -23.38 -23.65
C SER A 168 -23.69 -22.18 -22.95
N ASP A 169 -24.19 -22.37 -21.73
CA ASP A 169 -24.87 -21.32 -20.98
C ASP A 169 -23.85 -20.25 -20.52
N TYR A 170 -22.67 -20.67 -20.06
CA TYR A 170 -21.57 -19.76 -19.72
C TYR A 170 -20.97 -19.05 -20.95
N THR A 171 -20.72 -19.76 -22.06
CA THR A 171 -20.18 -19.14 -23.28
C THR A 171 -21.15 -18.13 -23.90
N SER A 172 -22.46 -18.39 -23.85
CA SER A 172 -23.49 -17.44 -24.32
C SER A 172 -23.63 -16.18 -23.45
N THR A 173 -23.47 -16.30 -22.13
CA THR A 173 -23.68 -15.19 -21.18
C THR A 173 -22.44 -14.34 -20.97
N VAL A 174 -21.25 -14.96 -20.97
CA VAL A 174 -19.95 -14.27 -20.78
C VAL A 174 -19.29 -13.92 -22.12
N ASN A 175 -19.79 -14.46 -23.24
CA ASN A 175 -19.30 -14.22 -24.61
C ASN A 175 -17.79 -14.47 -24.79
N LYS A 176 -17.26 -15.44 -24.03
CA LYS A 176 -15.88 -15.93 -24.08
C LYS A 176 -15.89 -17.42 -24.34
N LYS A 177 -15.04 -17.91 -25.24
CA LYS A 177 -14.92 -19.36 -25.51
C LYS A 177 -14.24 -20.05 -24.33
N THR A 178 -14.87 -21.11 -23.81
CA THR A 178 -14.25 -22.05 -22.88
C THR A 178 -13.23 -22.91 -23.63
N VAL A 179 -12.17 -23.31 -22.93
CA VAL A 179 -11.16 -24.26 -23.43
C VAL A 179 -10.79 -25.19 -22.27
N SER A 180 -10.98 -26.49 -22.44
CA SER A 180 -10.81 -27.49 -21.37
C SER A 180 -9.36 -27.81 -21.00
N LYS A 181 -8.37 -27.14 -21.63
CA LYS A 181 -6.94 -27.26 -21.35
C LYS A 181 -6.25 -25.90 -21.52
N THR A 182 -5.44 -25.51 -20.53
CA THR A 182 -4.70 -24.23 -20.50
C THR A 182 -3.75 -24.06 -21.68
N TYR A 183 -3.19 -25.16 -22.19
CA TYR A 183 -2.25 -25.17 -23.31
C TYR A 183 -2.69 -26.16 -24.39
N ILE A 184 -2.74 -25.69 -25.63
CA ILE A 184 -2.84 -26.56 -26.81
C ILE A 184 -1.43 -27.00 -27.15
N ILE A 185 -1.05 -28.23 -26.78
CA ILE A 185 0.17 -28.86 -27.27
C ILE A 185 0.00 -29.05 -28.78
N ARG A 186 0.57 -28.14 -29.56
CA ARG A 186 0.68 -28.30 -31.02
C ARG A 186 1.72 -29.37 -31.27
N SER A 187 1.27 -30.57 -31.61
CA SER A 187 2.15 -31.62 -32.11
C SER A 187 2.96 -31.09 -33.29
N ILE A 188 4.28 -31.26 -33.25
CA ILE A 188 5.16 -30.94 -34.39
C ILE A 188 4.62 -31.72 -35.59
N PRO A 189 4.38 -31.07 -36.75
CA PRO A 189 3.93 -31.79 -37.95
C PRO A 189 4.96 -32.86 -38.30
N SER A 190 4.48 -34.04 -38.70
CA SER A 190 5.35 -35.18 -39.03
C SER A 190 6.41 -34.77 -40.06
N ILE A 191 7.68 -34.81 -39.64
CA ILE A 191 8.81 -34.44 -40.51
C ILE A 191 8.79 -35.35 -41.74
N ASN A 192 8.80 -34.75 -42.93
CA ASN A 192 8.81 -35.49 -44.18
C ASN A 192 10.20 -36.14 -44.35
N ASN A 193 10.28 -37.45 -44.21
CA ASN A 193 11.52 -38.21 -44.38
C ASN A 193 11.94 -38.38 -45.86
N ASN A 194 11.25 -37.71 -46.80
CA ASN A 194 11.55 -37.79 -48.23
C ASN A 194 12.83 -37.02 -48.60
N THR A 195 13.97 -37.72 -48.57
CA THR A 195 15.27 -37.18 -49.03
C THR A 195 15.31 -36.80 -50.51
N SER A 196 14.30 -37.15 -51.30
CA SER A 196 14.18 -36.77 -52.72
C SER A 196 13.88 -35.28 -52.93
N GLU A 197 13.44 -34.56 -51.89
CA GLU A 197 13.18 -33.12 -51.91
C GLU A 197 14.43 -32.28 -51.53
N ALA A 198 15.56 -32.92 -51.22
CA ALA A 198 16.80 -32.23 -50.90
C ALA A 198 17.39 -31.49 -52.13
N PRO A 199 17.99 -30.29 -51.95
CA PRO A 199 18.71 -29.61 -53.03
C PRO A 199 19.81 -30.51 -53.64
N PRO A 200 20.06 -30.45 -54.96
CA PRO A 200 20.99 -31.37 -55.62
C PRO A 200 22.44 -31.27 -55.10
N THR A 201 22.86 -30.12 -54.56
CA THR A 201 24.19 -29.94 -53.95
C THR A 201 24.28 -30.42 -52.50
N TYR A 202 23.15 -30.71 -51.84
CA TYR A 202 23.10 -30.97 -50.38
C TYR A 202 24.08 -32.05 -49.92
N TRP A 203 24.22 -33.13 -50.68
CA TRP A 203 25.14 -34.22 -50.36
C TRP A 203 26.62 -33.88 -50.61
N GLU A 204 26.91 -32.94 -51.51
CA GLU A 204 28.26 -32.43 -51.77
C GLU A 204 28.65 -31.41 -50.68
N ASP A 205 27.74 -30.49 -50.34
CA ASP A 205 27.90 -29.52 -49.25
C ASP A 205 28.06 -30.22 -47.89
N LEU A 206 27.28 -31.29 -47.63
CA LEU A 206 27.39 -32.11 -46.41
C LEU A 206 28.68 -32.94 -46.36
N ARG A 207 29.24 -33.35 -47.50
CA ARG A 207 30.58 -33.96 -47.55
C ARG A 207 31.66 -32.93 -47.28
N LYS A 208 31.62 -31.79 -47.96
CA LYS A 208 32.59 -30.70 -47.87
C LYS A 208 32.67 -30.12 -46.45
N THR A 209 31.52 -29.92 -45.80
CA THR A 209 31.48 -29.44 -44.40
C THR A 209 32.06 -30.45 -43.41
N LYS A 210 31.84 -31.75 -43.60
CA LYS A 210 32.50 -32.81 -42.81
C LYS A 210 34.01 -32.89 -43.04
N GLU A 211 34.45 -32.72 -44.28
CA GLU A 211 35.88 -32.68 -44.64
C GLU A 211 36.56 -31.44 -44.04
N GLU A 212 35.89 -30.29 -44.04
CA GLU A 212 36.37 -29.07 -43.37
C GLU A 212 36.38 -29.21 -41.83
N GLN A 213 35.38 -29.86 -41.23
CA GLN A 213 35.38 -30.18 -39.79
C GLN A 213 36.56 -31.08 -39.42
N ALA A 214 36.75 -32.20 -40.13
CA ALA A 214 37.88 -33.10 -39.90
C ALA A 214 39.25 -32.41 -40.10
N ALA A 215 39.37 -31.51 -41.09
CA ALA A 215 40.58 -30.72 -41.29
C ALA A 215 40.85 -29.72 -40.15
N ARG A 216 39.81 -29.08 -39.60
CA ARG A 216 39.91 -28.21 -38.43
C ARG A 216 40.31 -28.98 -37.17
N GLU A 217 39.68 -30.13 -36.92
CA GLU A 217 40.00 -31.02 -35.79
C GLU A 217 41.45 -31.54 -35.86
N ALA A 218 41.90 -31.96 -37.05
CA ALA A 218 43.29 -32.39 -37.26
C ALA A 218 44.31 -31.25 -37.05
N ALA A 219 43.99 -30.03 -37.50
CA ALA A 219 44.84 -28.86 -37.27
C ALA A 219 44.89 -28.44 -35.79
N GLU A 220 43.78 -28.57 -35.05
CA GLU A 220 43.75 -28.30 -33.61
C GLU A 220 44.58 -29.32 -32.82
N LEU A 221 44.55 -30.60 -33.20
CA LEU A 221 45.40 -31.64 -32.60
C LEU A 221 46.88 -31.35 -32.85
N GLN A 222 47.29 -31.04 -34.08
CA GLN A 222 48.68 -30.68 -34.41
C GLN A 222 49.15 -29.42 -33.66
N ALA A 223 48.28 -28.42 -33.49
CA ALA A 223 48.59 -27.22 -32.70
C ALA A 223 48.81 -27.54 -31.21
N LYS A 224 48.01 -28.46 -30.63
CA LYS A 224 48.18 -28.93 -29.24
C LYS A 224 49.47 -29.73 -29.05
N GLU A 225 49.80 -30.62 -29.98
CA GLU A 225 51.07 -31.38 -29.95
C GLU A 225 52.29 -30.46 -30.03
N ALA A 226 52.27 -29.47 -30.94
CA ALA A 226 53.34 -28.49 -31.10
C ALA A 226 53.51 -27.60 -29.85
N ALA A 227 52.40 -27.16 -29.24
CA ALA A 227 52.43 -26.40 -27.99
C ALA A 227 53.04 -27.20 -26.83
N LEU A 228 52.63 -28.47 -26.68
CA LEU A 228 53.12 -29.36 -25.63
C LEU A 228 54.61 -29.70 -25.80
N GLN A 229 55.12 -29.76 -27.03
CA GLN A 229 56.56 -29.89 -27.27
C GLN A 229 57.31 -28.60 -26.94
N ALA A 230 56.80 -27.43 -27.33
CA ALA A 230 57.41 -26.15 -27.01
C ALA A 230 57.47 -25.89 -25.48
N GLU A 231 56.48 -26.37 -24.73
CA GLU A 231 56.47 -26.32 -23.26
C GLU A 231 57.59 -27.19 -22.65
N LYS A 232 57.78 -28.42 -23.14
CA LYS A 232 58.89 -29.30 -22.71
C LYS A 232 60.26 -28.66 -23.00
N ASP A 233 60.44 -28.14 -24.20
CA ASP A 233 61.67 -27.45 -24.61
C ASP A 233 61.95 -26.21 -23.73
N ALA A 234 60.91 -25.54 -23.24
CA ALA A 234 61.03 -24.42 -22.31
C ALA A 234 61.41 -24.89 -20.89
N GLN A 235 60.73 -25.91 -20.35
CA GLN A 235 61.06 -26.50 -19.05
C GLN A 235 62.49 -27.05 -18.99
N GLU A 236 62.99 -27.66 -20.07
CA GLU A 236 64.38 -28.13 -20.13
C GLU A 236 65.39 -26.96 -20.13
N ARG A 237 65.10 -25.87 -20.84
CA ARG A 237 65.93 -24.64 -20.81
C ARG A 237 65.95 -23.99 -19.42
N GLU A 238 64.80 -23.91 -18.75
CA GLU A 238 64.71 -23.40 -17.38
C GLU A 238 65.52 -24.28 -16.41
N ARG A 239 65.38 -25.61 -16.51
CA ARG A 239 66.15 -26.57 -15.72
C ARG A 239 67.67 -26.48 -15.98
N LEU A 240 68.09 -26.11 -17.18
CA LEU A 240 69.51 -25.86 -17.52
C LEU A 240 70.01 -24.51 -16.97
N GLN A 241 69.19 -23.47 -16.95
CA GLN A 241 69.53 -22.18 -16.34
C GLN A 241 69.60 -22.28 -14.81
N ALA A 242 68.67 -22.98 -14.17
CA ALA A 242 68.66 -23.22 -12.73
C ALA A 242 69.95 -23.91 -12.23
N GLN A 243 70.52 -24.82 -13.03
CA GLN A 243 71.80 -25.48 -12.73
C GLN A 243 73.02 -24.55 -12.81
N GLN A 244 72.90 -23.35 -13.41
CA GLN A 244 73.98 -22.36 -13.50
C GLN A 244 73.89 -21.27 -12.40
N ALA A 245 72.83 -21.28 -11.58
CA ALA A 245 72.49 -20.20 -10.66
C ALA A 245 72.51 -20.61 -9.17
N ILE A 246 73.60 -21.22 -8.69
CA ILE A 246 73.80 -21.52 -7.26
C ILE A 246 75.13 -20.93 -6.74
N PRO A 247 75.11 -19.75 -6.10
CA PRO A 247 76.19 -19.25 -5.26
C PRO A 247 76.22 -19.97 -3.90
N GLN A 248 77.39 -20.03 -3.25
CA GLN A 248 77.52 -20.53 -1.88
C GLN A 248 77.17 -19.46 -0.83
N SER A 249 76.39 -19.80 0.21
CA SER A 249 76.67 -19.36 1.60
C SER A 249 75.81 -20.12 2.63
N HIS A 250 76.24 -19.97 3.90
CA HIS A 250 75.83 -20.71 5.09
C HIS A 250 74.38 -20.48 5.57
N SER A 251 73.93 -21.46 6.38
CA SER A 251 73.04 -21.43 7.57
C SER A 251 72.24 -20.14 7.87
N ASP A 252 70.97 -20.25 8.29
CA ASP A 252 70.63 -20.74 9.63
C ASP A 252 69.39 -21.64 9.71
N GLN A 253 69.13 -22.15 10.91
CA GLN A 253 68.02 -23.06 11.24
C GLN A 253 66.88 -22.28 11.89
N ASP A 254 65.62 -22.58 11.55
CA ASP A 254 64.66 -22.96 12.60
C ASP A 254 63.44 -23.78 12.10
N THR A 255 63.01 -24.63 13.02
CA THR A 255 61.86 -25.57 13.17
C THR A 255 60.47 -25.14 12.64
N ASN A 256 59.39 -25.95 12.50
CA ASN A 256 59.03 -27.40 12.40
C ASN A 256 57.51 -27.42 11.98
N ASP A 257 56.76 -28.47 11.59
CA ASP A 257 56.84 -29.92 11.25
C ASP A 257 55.72 -30.16 10.19
N LEU A 258 55.71 -31.08 9.22
CA LEU A 258 55.98 -32.53 9.11
C LEU A 258 54.79 -33.48 9.38
N VAL A 259 54.04 -33.80 8.32
CA VAL A 259 53.04 -34.90 8.16
C VAL A 259 53.12 -35.31 6.67
N ILE A 260 53.86 -36.32 6.19
CA ILE A 260 53.73 -37.80 6.32
C ILE A 260 52.26 -38.27 6.31
N THR A 261 51.68 -38.82 5.24
CA THR A 261 52.00 -40.02 4.43
C THR A 261 51.33 -39.88 3.04
N ASP A 262 51.81 -40.40 1.91
CA ASP A 262 52.25 -41.75 1.50
C ASP A 262 51.09 -42.72 1.15
N SER A 263 51.35 -43.59 0.16
CA SER A 263 50.48 -44.60 -0.49
C SER A 263 49.32 -44.15 -1.40
N PHE A 264 48.68 -45.00 -2.23
CA PHE A 264 49.15 -45.98 -3.25
C PHE A 264 47.91 -46.60 -3.98
N ILE A 265 47.97 -46.76 -5.32
CA ILE A 265 47.10 -47.53 -6.26
C ILE A 265 45.56 -47.33 -6.44
N GLN A 266 45.19 -47.52 -7.72
CA GLN A 266 44.03 -48.23 -8.30
C GLN A 266 42.59 -47.66 -8.30
N HIS A 267 42.22 -47.21 -9.52
CA HIS A 267 41.23 -47.85 -10.42
C HIS A 267 39.72 -47.89 -10.13
N ASP A 268 39.01 -47.66 -11.25
CA ASP A 268 37.76 -48.28 -11.70
C ASP A 268 36.37 -47.77 -11.29
N SER A 269 35.48 -47.94 -12.28
CA SER A 269 34.01 -48.01 -12.22
C SER A 269 33.21 -46.77 -11.81
N GLU A 270 32.68 -46.12 -12.85
CA GLU A 270 31.24 -45.94 -13.06
C GLU A 270 30.33 -45.13 -12.11
N ASN A 271 29.54 -44.28 -12.78
CA ASN A 271 28.11 -44.05 -12.60
C ASN A 271 27.57 -43.04 -11.55
N TYR A 272 26.52 -42.36 -12.02
CA TYR A 272 25.41 -41.70 -11.31
C TYR A 272 25.60 -40.33 -10.62
N VAL A 273 25.09 -39.32 -11.36
CA VAL A 273 23.98 -38.41 -10.94
C VAL A 273 24.30 -37.00 -10.39
N ASP A 274 23.45 -36.06 -10.82
CA ASP A 274 23.20 -34.68 -10.39
C ASP A 274 24.35 -33.65 -10.36
N GLN A 275 24.67 -33.12 -11.55
CA GLN A 275 24.93 -31.68 -11.68
C GLN A 275 23.63 -30.91 -11.83
N ASN A 276 23.31 -30.09 -10.82
CA ASN A 276 22.65 -28.76 -10.85
C ASN A 276 22.02 -28.53 -9.47
N GLY A 277 22.41 -27.55 -8.66
CA GLY A 277 23.18 -26.35 -8.99
C GLY A 277 22.59 -25.17 -8.24
N PHE A 278 22.36 -25.31 -6.93
CA PHE A 278 21.84 -24.23 -6.10
C PHE A 278 22.90 -23.16 -5.93
N GLY A 279 22.74 -22.04 -6.64
CA GLY A 279 23.58 -20.86 -6.48
C GLY A 279 23.34 -20.21 -5.11
N ASN A 280 24.41 -20.02 -4.35
CA ASN A 280 24.43 -19.12 -3.20
C ASN A 280 24.93 -17.75 -3.67
N GLU A 281 24.04 -16.82 -3.97
CA GLU A 281 24.36 -15.40 -4.12
C GLU A 281 23.08 -14.55 -3.98
N ASP A 282 23.26 -13.24 -3.76
CA ASP A 282 22.19 -12.21 -3.74
C ASP A 282 21.05 -12.37 -2.71
N ILE A 283 21.42 -12.31 -1.42
CA ILE A 283 20.53 -11.72 -0.38
C ILE A 283 20.43 -10.22 -0.66
N ASN A 284 19.58 -9.84 -1.61
CA ASN A 284 19.28 -8.44 -1.92
C ASN A 284 18.41 -7.80 -0.83
N MET A 285 18.66 -6.52 -0.55
CA MET A 285 17.98 -5.78 0.51
C MET A 285 16.52 -5.51 0.15
N ILE A 286 15.59 -5.96 0.99
CA ILE A 286 14.24 -5.41 1.09
C ILE A 286 14.06 -4.90 2.51
N ASP A 287 14.54 -3.68 2.71
CA ASP A 287 13.96 -2.76 3.69
C ASP A 287 12.54 -2.34 3.25
N ASP A 288 11.84 -1.60 4.11
CA ASP A 288 10.62 -0.85 3.80
C ASP A 288 9.34 -1.68 3.52
N VAL A 289 9.00 -2.58 4.45
CA VAL A 289 7.61 -3.01 4.65
C VAL A 289 6.84 -1.90 5.37
N GLY A 290 6.61 -0.78 4.67
CA GLY A 290 5.92 0.38 5.19
C GLY A 290 4.49 0.07 5.62
N PHE A 291 4.23 0.09 6.93
CA PHE A 291 2.88 -0.09 7.48
C PHE A 291 1.99 1.08 7.07
N GLY A 292 0.99 0.80 6.22
CA GLY A 292 0.04 1.79 5.69
C GLY A 292 -0.94 2.35 6.74
N LEU A 293 -0.46 3.22 7.62
CA LEU A 293 -1.32 4.11 8.39
C LEU A 293 -1.81 5.23 7.47
N HIS A 294 -3.10 5.20 7.12
CA HIS A 294 -3.74 6.29 6.37
C HIS A 294 -3.78 7.57 7.22
N GLY A 295 -2.79 8.45 6.99
CA GLY A 295 -2.78 9.81 7.52
C GLY A 295 -3.83 10.70 6.84
N GLY A 296 -5.09 10.57 7.28
CA GLY A 296 -6.16 11.51 6.92
C GLY A 296 -6.03 12.82 7.71
N LEU A 297 -5.08 13.67 7.33
CA LEU A 297 -4.95 15.04 7.83
C LEU A 297 -5.32 16.02 6.70
N ASP A 298 -6.44 16.70 6.88
CA ASP A 298 -7.05 17.60 5.89
C ASP A 298 -6.72 19.06 6.24
N ASP A 299 -5.43 19.40 6.13
CA ASP A 299 -4.85 20.68 6.58
C ASP A 299 -5.19 21.89 5.67
N GLN A 300 -6.37 21.91 5.03
CA GLN A 300 -6.80 22.97 4.09
C GLN A 300 -7.78 23.99 4.71
N ASP A 301 -8.67 23.59 5.64
CA ASP A 301 -9.81 24.43 6.04
C ASP A 301 -9.54 25.41 7.21
N PHE A 302 -8.45 25.24 7.98
CA PHE A 302 -8.26 25.94 9.26
C PHE A 302 -7.73 27.39 9.19
N LEU A 303 -7.77 28.03 8.02
CA LEU A 303 -7.31 29.42 7.80
C LEU A 303 -8.37 30.36 7.20
N SER A 304 -9.67 30.03 7.33
CA SER A 304 -10.77 30.84 6.78
C SER A 304 -11.70 31.49 7.82
N GLN A 305 -11.29 31.62 9.10
CA GLN A 305 -12.12 32.29 10.11
C GLN A 305 -11.40 32.91 11.34
N ILE A 306 -10.34 33.69 11.12
CA ILE A 306 -9.91 34.81 12.00
C ILE A 306 -9.61 36.02 11.13
#